data_AF-A0A0P8A1I7-F1
#
_entry.id   AF-A0A0P8A1I7-F1
#
_cell.length_a   1.000
_cell.length_b   1.000
_cell.length_c   1.000
_cell.angle_alpha   90.00
_cell.angle_beta   90.00
_cell.angle_gamma   90.00
#
_symmetry.space_group_name_H-M   'P 1'
#
loop_
_entity.id
_entity.type
_entity.pdbx_description
1 polymer ?
#
loop_
_entity_poly.entity_id
_entity_poly.type
_entity_poly.pdbx_seq_one_letter_code
_entity_poly.pdbx_strand_id
1 'polypeptide(L)'
;MRCCLNAGLIFLIVFFLFIQPSYGITSTTIQIEVNGSNNLPVKEATIEVFPINVPNASSLYFYTNENGTALFQGEQNQTYTFKIMAENYEPLSKNVTILPLITENKLKFTLSLLKNQNDSEFWLIFVPAVIGFLVFAYRYFIFYLGHWIPYPKLKSIVFTLLLMILALSWPIVLLILLHNNIDNILLGNTSFSVYIPIFALIGVISYLLKSIEETFCQNIPKCKKESIEWVYIRRITIAPYIAILGIYFLPDSTRQNLSFLILFSFFTGMFTKTIEEWLYKSIQGLLPEELRKELEERKGYNIDESELVVRLNVEEDVAFTLNHKNIKSVEQLALADFEKLKKYGGINKKYFDSISEKAKDQLAEIKILKEFLDLTPTELKLLIDKAKVYSIKDFANVDIDSINWEMTAAAENTKISNTLKQKQIKAKEFVKSEDFNLLSLEDIKKLSEICTNKTENEFNVILSLHIDLKKLKIPGWSVEDTINIRNIPITTIEQLKEQSSTEENMKILQDKMKDSPRILKLFEKIKQ
;
A
#
# COMPACT_ATOMS: atom_id res chain seq x y z
N MET A 1 -33.18 76.01 -79.19
CA MET A 1 -33.97 76.14 -77.93
C MET A 1 -35.45 75.91 -78.19
N ARG A 2 -35.85 74.65 -78.43
CA ARG A 2 -37.25 74.17 -78.42
C ARG A 2 -37.32 72.63 -78.28
N CYS A 3 -36.31 72.02 -77.66
CA CYS A 3 -36.20 70.57 -77.44
C CYS A 3 -35.99 70.17 -75.98
N CYS A 4 -36.19 71.08 -75.01
CA CYS A 4 -36.00 70.79 -73.59
C CYS A 4 -37.26 70.89 -72.72
N LEU A 5 -38.46 71.01 -73.32
CA LEU A 5 -39.71 71.16 -72.55
C LEU A 5 -40.64 69.93 -72.55
N ASN A 6 -40.36 68.89 -73.34
CA ASN A 6 -41.21 67.69 -73.41
C ASN A 6 -40.62 66.44 -72.71
N ALA A 7 -39.42 66.52 -72.13
CA ALA A 7 -38.83 65.43 -71.35
C ALA A 7 -39.22 65.47 -69.86
N GLY A 8 -39.64 66.63 -69.33
CA GLY A 8 -39.98 66.81 -67.91
C GLY A 8 -41.35 66.26 -67.51
N LEU A 9 -42.31 66.17 -68.44
CA LEU A 9 -43.68 65.73 -68.12
C LEU A 9 -43.82 64.19 -68.13
N ILE A 10 -43.03 63.50 -68.96
CA ILE A 10 -43.04 62.02 -69.04
C ILE A 10 -42.30 61.42 -67.83
N PHE A 11 -41.27 62.10 -67.31
CA PHE A 11 -40.55 61.64 -66.12
C PHE A 11 -41.38 61.74 -64.83
N LEU A 12 -42.32 62.69 -64.77
CA LEU A 12 -43.16 62.92 -63.58
C LEU A 12 -44.35 61.94 -63.49
N ILE A 13 -44.86 61.44 -64.63
CA ILE A 13 -45.94 60.45 -64.67
C ILE A 13 -45.42 59.03 -64.39
N VAL A 14 -44.17 58.71 -64.79
CA VAL A 14 -43.54 57.42 -64.45
C VAL A 14 -43.12 57.36 -62.97
N PHE A 15 -42.79 58.49 -62.35
CA PHE A 15 -42.43 58.54 -60.91
C PHE A 15 -43.63 58.32 -59.98
N PHE A 16 -44.84 58.73 -60.37
CA PHE A 16 -46.05 58.56 -59.56
C PHE A 16 -46.75 57.20 -59.72
N LEU A 17 -46.39 56.38 -60.72
CA LEU A 17 -46.91 55.02 -60.88
C LEU A 17 -46.12 53.94 -60.10
N PHE A 18 -45.01 54.32 -59.44
CA PHE A 18 -44.16 53.41 -58.66
C PHE A 18 -44.22 53.60 -57.13
N ILE A 19 -45.03 54.53 -56.62
CA ILE A 19 -45.26 54.67 -55.18
C ILE A 19 -46.51 53.86 -54.83
N GLN A 20 -46.34 52.55 -54.66
CA GLN A 20 -47.29 51.76 -53.88
C GLN A 20 -47.03 52.07 -52.40
N PRO A 21 -48.07 52.30 -51.57
CA PRO A 21 -47.88 52.36 -50.13
C PRO A 21 -47.41 50.96 -49.68
N SER A 22 -46.13 50.85 -49.32
CA SER A 22 -45.64 49.70 -48.57
C SER A 22 -46.34 49.73 -47.21
N TYR A 23 -47.32 48.85 -47.01
CA TYR A 23 -47.75 48.49 -45.67
C TYR A 23 -46.53 47.90 -44.98
N GLY A 24 -45.85 48.73 -44.19
CA GLY A 24 -44.68 48.31 -43.43
C GLY A 24 -45.11 47.22 -42.46
N ILE A 25 -44.69 45.99 -42.74
CA ILE A 25 -44.77 44.92 -41.75
C ILE A 25 -43.84 45.33 -40.62
N THR A 26 -44.43 45.72 -39.49
CA THR A 26 -43.69 46.04 -38.28
C THR A 26 -43.20 44.73 -37.66
N SER A 27 -41.90 44.47 -37.72
CA SER A 27 -41.28 43.40 -36.96
C SER A 27 -41.00 43.86 -35.53
N THR A 28 -41.22 42.96 -34.56
CA THR A 28 -40.92 43.19 -33.15
C THR A 28 -39.86 42.18 -32.70
N THR A 29 -38.83 42.66 -32.00
CA THR A 29 -37.88 41.78 -31.30
C THR A 29 -38.49 41.32 -29.99
N ILE A 30 -38.58 40.01 -29.80
CA ILE A 30 -39.10 39.32 -28.62
C ILE A 30 -37.97 38.58 -27.93
N GLN A 31 -37.84 38.77 -26.63
CA GLN A 31 -36.98 37.94 -25.78
C GLN A 31 -37.73 36.68 -25.37
N ILE A 32 -37.16 35.52 -25.67
CA ILE A 32 -37.66 34.23 -25.23
C ILE A 32 -36.89 33.85 -23.96
N GLU A 33 -37.60 33.52 -22.88
CA GLU A 33 -37.04 33.00 -21.64
C GLU A 33 -37.52 31.55 -21.46
N VAL A 34 -36.58 30.60 -21.36
CA VAL A 34 -36.85 29.18 -21.17
C VAL A 34 -36.33 28.77 -19.79
N ASN A 35 -37.26 28.41 -18.91
CA ASN A 35 -36.95 27.98 -17.56
C ASN A 35 -37.38 26.53 -17.35
N GLY A 36 -36.72 25.83 -16.43
CA GLY A 36 -37.17 24.54 -15.94
C GLY A 36 -38.35 24.69 -14.98
N SER A 37 -39.00 23.59 -14.64
CA SER A 37 -40.06 23.53 -13.62
C SER A 37 -39.64 24.03 -12.23
N ASN A 38 -38.34 24.11 -11.97
CA ASN A 38 -37.71 24.68 -10.77
C ASN A 38 -37.41 26.18 -10.87
N ASN A 39 -37.88 26.86 -11.93
CA ASN A 39 -37.58 28.26 -12.25
C ASN A 39 -36.09 28.58 -12.49
N LEU A 40 -35.23 27.58 -12.69
CA LEU A 40 -33.85 27.81 -13.14
C LEU A 40 -33.81 27.97 -14.67
N PRO A 41 -32.92 28.83 -15.21
CA PRO A 41 -32.77 29.00 -16.65
C PRO A 41 -32.26 27.71 -17.29
N VAL A 42 -32.86 27.32 -18.43
CA VAL A 42 -32.41 26.16 -19.21
C VAL A 42 -31.43 26.63 -20.28
N LYS A 43 -30.17 26.24 -20.15
CA LYS A 43 -29.10 26.60 -21.08
C LYS A 43 -29.17 25.72 -22.33
N GLU A 44 -28.74 26.26 -23.47
CA GLU A 44 -28.58 25.53 -24.74
C GLU A 44 -29.85 24.85 -25.27
N ALA A 45 -31.03 25.21 -24.76
CA ALA A 45 -32.30 24.79 -25.32
C ALA A 45 -32.40 25.20 -26.78
N THR A 46 -32.66 24.23 -27.66
CA THR A 46 -32.92 24.42 -29.08
C THR A 46 -34.36 24.88 -29.26
N ILE A 47 -34.54 26.05 -29.86
CA ILE A 47 -35.84 26.64 -30.17
C ILE A 47 -36.01 26.63 -31.69
N GLU A 48 -37.01 25.90 -32.15
CA GLU A 48 -37.42 25.84 -33.55
C GLU A 48 -38.74 26.60 -33.72
N VAL A 49 -38.79 27.56 -34.64
CA VAL A 49 -39.93 28.46 -34.84
C VAL A 49 -40.48 28.34 -36.25
N PHE A 50 -41.81 28.17 -36.37
CA PHE A 50 -42.52 28.07 -37.64
C PHE A 50 -43.71 29.04 -37.72
N PRO A 51 -43.86 29.85 -38.76
CA PRO A 51 -45.09 30.63 -38.97
C PRO A 51 -46.23 29.72 -39.46
N ILE A 52 -47.39 29.79 -38.81
CA ILE A 52 -48.51 28.84 -39.06
C ILE A 52 -49.24 29.11 -40.40
N ASN A 53 -49.18 30.34 -40.91
CA ASN A 53 -49.98 30.79 -42.07
C ASN A 53 -49.13 31.19 -43.29
N VAL A 54 -47.86 30.81 -43.34
CA VAL A 54 -46.99 31.10 -44.48
C VAL A 54 -46.60 29.79 -45.16
N PRO A 55 -47.26 29.42 -46.27
CA PRO A 55 -46.92 28.20 -46.99
C PRO A 55 -45.45 28.28 -47.45
N ASN A 56 -44.70 27.21 -47.21
CA ASN A 56 -43.27 27.05 -47.54
C ASN A 56 -42.27 27.92 -46.76
N ALA A 57 -42.65 28.49 -45.61
CA ALA A 57 -41.68 29.17 -44.76
C ALA A 57 -40.66 28.19 -44.15
N SER A 58 -39.38 28.57 -44.19
CA SER A 58 -38.31 27.83 -43.52
C SER A 58 -38.43 27.95 -42.00
N SER A 59 -38.12 26.86 -41.28
CA SER A 59 -37.94 26.92 -39.83
C SER A 59 -36.75 27.79 -39.47
N LEU A 60 -36.90 28.53 -38.37
CA LEU A 60 -35.81 29.28 -37.76
C LEU A 60 -35.35 28.56 -36.50
N TYR A 61 -34.03 28.40 -36.34
CA TYR A 61 -33.41 27.72 -35.20
C TYR A 61 -32.58 28.70 -34.38
N PHE A 62 -32.78 28.67 -33.07
CA PHE A 62 -32.03 29.47 -32.12
C PHE A 62 -31.67 28.63 -30.89
N TYR A 63 -30.63 29.07 -30.18
CA TYR A 63 -30.21 28.47 -28.91
C TYR A 63 -30.35 29.49 -27.79
N THR A 64 -30.74 29.03 -26.62
CA THR A 64 -30.72 29.86 -25.41
C THR A 64 -29.30 30.06 -24.88
N ASN A 65 -29.00 31.26 -24.38
CA ASN A 65 -27.74 31.58 -23.72
C ASN A 65 -27.70 31.04 -22.27
N GLU A 66 -26.63 31.38 -21.53
CA GLU A 66 -26.44 30.95 -20.13
C GLU A 66 -27.56 31.37 -19.17
N ASN A 67 -28.31 32.42 -19.52
CA ASN A 67 -29.45 32.91 -18.75
C ASN A 67 -30.78 32.29 -19.20
N GLY A 68 -30.74 31.26 -20.05
CA GLY A 68 -31.93 30.61 -20.59
C GLY A 68 -32.72 31.51 -21.55
N THR A 69 -32.04 32.47 -22.19
CA THR A 69 -32.71 33.46 -23.04
C THR A 69 -32.26 33.42 -24.50
N ALA A 70 -33.18 33.69 -25.42
CA ALA A 70 -32.92 33.85 -26.85
C ALA A 70 -33.67 35.09 -27.38
N LEU A 71 -33.24 35.62 -28.52
CA LEU A 71 -33.92 36.74 -29.19
C LEU A 71 -34.54 36.25 -30.50
N PHE A 72 -35.79 36.61 -30.73
CA PHE A 72 -36.54 36.28 -31.93
C PHE A 72 -37.14 37.54 -32.54
N GLN A 73 -37.02 37.73 -33.84
CA GLN A 73 -37.70 38.79 -34.57
C GLN A 73 -38.88 38.20 -35.33
N GLY A 74 -40.09 38.63 -34.97
CA GLY A 74 -41.31 38.17 -35.61
C GLY A 74 -42.20 39.32 -36.05
N GLU A 75 -43.01 39.06 -37.07
CA GLU A 75 -43.99 40.01 -37.60
C GLU A 75 -45.18 40.13 -36.64
N GLN A 76 -45.65 41.36 -36.44
CA GLN A 76 -46.85 41.61 -35.64
C GLN A 76 -48.09 40.98 -36.29
N ASN A 77 -49.02 40.53 -35.45
CA ASN A 77 -50.24 39.80 -35.79
C ASN A 77 -50.04 38.43 -36.48
N GLN A 78 -48.83 37.89 -36.44
CA GLN A 78 -48.54 36.55 -36.95
C GLN A 78 -48.47 35.52 -35.82
N THR A 79 -48.99 34.32 -36.07
CA THR A 79 -48.90 33.18 -35.15
C THR A 79 -47.74 32.28 -35.54
N TYR A 80 -46.91 31.96 -34.55
CA TYR A 80 -45.77 31.07 -34.67
C TYR A 80 -45.94 29.85 -33.76
N THR A 81 -45.53 28.69 -34.23
CA THR A 81 -45.31 27.49 -33.41
C THR A 81 -43.88 27.47 -32.93
N PHE A 82 -43.68 27.48 -31.61
CA PHE A 82 -42.39 27.30 -30.96
C PHE A 82 -42.27 25.84 -30.51
N LYS A 83 -41.30 25.11 -31.03
CA LYS A 83 -40.88 23.80 -30.51
C LYS A 83 -39.56 23.97 -29.77
N ILE A 84 -39.55 23.63 -28.49
CA ILE A 84 -38.41 23.82 -27.60
C ILE A 84 -37.94 22.45 -27.12
N MET A 85 -36.67 22.16 -27.33
CA MET A 85 -36.01 20.91 -26.96
C MET A 85 -34.77 21.23 -26.13
N ALA A 86 -34.59 20.56 -25.00
CA ALA A 86 -33.40 20.71 -24.17
C ALA A 86 -33.07 19.36 -23.53
N GLU A 87 -31.78 19.12 -23.27
CA GLU A 87 -31.32 17.88 -22.63
C GLU A 87 -31.98 17.72 -21.24
N ASN A 88 -32.52 16.53 -20.95
CA ASN A 88 -33.22 16.19 -19.69
C ASN A 88 -34.62 16.83 -19.50
N TYR A 89 -35.19 17.47 -20.53
CA TYR A 89 -36.53 18.06 -20.48
C TYR A 89 -37.47 17.44 -21.52
N GLU A 90 -38.77 17.41 -21.20
CA GLU A 90 -39.79 17.04 -22.18
C GLU A 90 -39.88 18.11 -23.28
N PRO A 91 -39.92 17.73 -24.57
CA PRO A 91 -40.06 18.69 -25.65
C PRO A 91 -41.41 19.42 -25.55
N LEU A 92 -41.37 20.75 -25.64
CA LEU A 92 -42.54 21.61 -25.54
C LEU A 92 -42.88 22.20 -26.91
N SER A 93 -44.13 22.06 -27.36
CA SER A 93 -44.63 22.70 -28.58
C SER A 93 -45.80 23.62 -28.25
N LYS A 94 -45.68 24.91 -28.54
CA LYS A 94 -46.71 25.91 -28.21
C LYS A 94 -46.87 26.95 -29.32
N ASN A 95 -48.12 27.25 -29.67
CA ASN A 95 -48.46 28.30 -30.62
C ASN A 95 -48.62 29.63 -29.89
N VAL A 96 -48.00 30.69 -30.43
CA VAL A 96 -48.02 32.03 -29.86
C VAL A 96 -48.27 33.06 -30.96
N THR A 97 -49.25 33.95 -30.75
CA THR A 97 -49.54 35.08 -31.64
C THR A 97 -48.83 36.32 -31.12
N ILE A 98 -48.00 36.95 -31.96
CA ILE A 98 -47.35 38.22 -31.62
C ILE A 98 -48.36 39.33 -31.81
N LEU A 99 -48.75 40.01 -30.73
CA LEU A 99 -49.65 41.17 -30.81
C LEU A 99 -48.83 42.48 -30.82
N PRO A 100 -49.35 43.56 -31.44
CA PRO A 100 -48.64 44.85 -31.55
C PRO A 100 -48.46 45.61 -30.22
N LEU A 101 -49.10 45.15 -29.13
CA LEU A 101 -49.19 45.83 -27.83
C LEU A 101 -48.81 44.90 -26.66
N ILE A 102 -47.91 43.95 -26.87
CA ILE A 102 -47.39 43.16 -25.74
C ILE A 102 -46.51 44.11 -24.90
N THR A 103 -46.99 44.51 -23.73
CA THR A 103 -46.31 45.43 -22.79
C THR A 103 -44.97 44.90 -22.27
N GLU A 104 -44.76 43.59 -22.36
CA GLU A 104 -43.48 42.94 -22.10
C GLU A 104 -43.12 42.15 -23.35
N ASN A 105 -42.14 42.60 -24.15
CA ASN A 105 -41.61 41.87 -25.31
C ASN A 105 -40.87 40.57 -24.88
N LYS A 106 -41.55 39.73 -24.10
CA LYS A 106 -41.01 38.58 -23.39
C LYS A 106 -41.98 37.40 -23.50
N LEU A 107 -41.50 36.27 -23.98
CA LEU A 107 -42.21 34.99 -23.98
C LEU A 107 -41.54 34.04 -22.99
N LYS A 108 -42.30 33.57 -22.00
CA LYS A 108 -41.82 32.62 -21.01
C LYS A 108 -42.30 31.22 -21.32
N PHE A 109 -41.38 30.27 -21.40
CA PHE A 109 -41.64 28.85 -21.55
C PHE A 109 -41.08 28.11 -20.34
N THR A 110 -41.87 27.19 -19.80
CA THR A 110 -41.47 26.33 -18.70
C THR A 110 -41.40 24.89 -19.19
N LEU A 111 -40.21 24.30 -19.14
CA LEU A 111 -40.00 22.91 -19.49
C LEU A 111 -40.15 22.02 -18.26
N SER A 112 -40.90 20.93 -18.42
CA SER A 112 -40.98 19.87 -17.43
C SER A 112 -39.72 19.00 -17.54
N LEU A 113 -39.10 18.64 -16.41
CA LEU A 113 -38.08 17.60 -16.41
C LEU A 113 -38.67 16.31 -17.00
N LEU A 114 -37.88 15.61 -17.80
CA LEU A 114 -38.23 14.30 -18.34
C LEU A 114 -38.58 13.38 -17.16
N LYS A 115 -39.88 13.08 -17.00
CA LYS A 115 -40.39 12.37 -15.82
C LYS A 115 -40.15 10.87 -15.96
N ASN A 116 -38.88 10.44 -15.92
CA ASN A 116 -38.41 9.05 -15.71
C ASN A 116 -36.90 8.91 -16.00
N GLN A 117 -36.04 9.58 -15.24
CA GLN A 117 -34.72 8.98 -14.95
C GLN A 117 -34.73 8.64 -13.48
N ASN A 118 -35.01 7.36 -13.20
CA ASN A 118 -35.05 6.82 -11.87
C ASN A 118 -33.70 7.04 -11.19
N ASP A 119 -33.71 7.49 -9.94
CA ASP A 119 -32.54 7.50 -9.03
C ASP A 119 -31.80 6.15 -9.00
N SER A 120 -32.44 5.06 -9.47
CA SER A 120 -31.84 3.73 -9.62
C SER A 120 -30.56 3.70 -10.44
N GLU A 121 -30.41 4.56 -11.46
CA GLU A 121 -29.20 4.61 -12.29
C GLU A 121 -27.99 5.14 -11.51
N PHE A 122 -28.23 6.12 -10.64
CA PHE A 122 -27.23 6.64 -9.72
C PHE A 122 -26.82 5.59 -8.67
N TRP A 123 -27.78 4.83 -8.15
CA TRP A 123 -27.50 3.76 -7.17
C TRP A 123 -26.60 2.66 -7.73
N LEU A 124 -26.62 2.40 -9.05
CA LEU A 124 -25.75 1.41 -9.68
C LEU A 124 -24.26 1.73 -9.51
N ILE A 125 -23.89 3.02 -9.44
CA ILE A 125 -22.49 3.43 -9.23
C ILE A 125 -21.96 3.00 -7.87
N PHE A 126 -22.82 2.85 -6.85
CA PHE A 126 -22.38 2.43 -5.51
C PHE A 126 -22.25 0.92 -5.35
N VAL A 127 -22.74 0.12 -6.30
CA VAL A 127 -22.69 -1.35 -6.22
C VAL A 127 -21.26 -1.86 -6.00
N PRO A 128 -20.23 -1.42 -6.74
CA PRO A 128 -18.84 -1.81 -6.49
C PRO A 128 -18.35 -1.40 -5.09
N ALA A 129 -18.75 -0.23 -4.58
CA ALA A 129 -18.36 0.23 -3.26
C ALA A 129 -19.02 -0.60 -2.14
N VAL A 130 -20.30 -0.93 -2.27
CA VAL A 130 -21.03 -1.78 -1.32
C VAL A 130 -20.43 -3.19 -1.29
N ILE A 131 -20.18 -3.78 -2.46
CA ILE A 131 -19.50 -5.09 -2.55
C ILE A 131 -18.11 -4.99 -1.90
N GLY A 132 -17.34 -3.94 -2.21
CA GLY A 132 -16.03 -3.71 -1.61
C GLY A 132 -16.07 -3.64 -0.09
N PHE A 133 -17.05 -2.93 0.47
CA PHE A 133 -17.29 -2.87 1.91
C PHE A 133 -17.64 -4.24 2.50
N LEU A 134 -18.49 -5.03 1.84
CA LEU A 134 -18.83 -6.38 2.28
C LEU A 134 -17.61 -7.32 2.28
N VAL A 135 -16.76 -7.25 1.24
CA VAL A 135 -15.51 -8.02 1.19
C VAL A 135 -14.55 -7.59 2.31
N PHE A 136 -14.43 -6.29 2.55
CA PHE A 136 -13.63 -5.75 3.64
C PHE A 136 -14.16 -6.21 5.01
N ALA A 137 -15.46 -6.06 5.27
CA ALA A 137 -16.09 -6.50 6.50
C ALA A 137 -15.92 -8.00 6.72
N TYR A 138 -16.13 -8.82 5.69
CA TYR A 138 -15.89 -10.26 5.74
C TYR A 138 -14.44 -10.58 6.13
N ARG A 139 -13.45 -9.91 5.52
CA ARG A 139 -12.03 -10.11 5.84
C ARG A 139 -11.69 -9.63 7.25
N TYR A 140 -12.24 -8.49 7.68
CA TYR A 140 -12.09 -7.95 9.03
C TYR A 140 -12.67 -8.91 10.07
N PHE A 141 -13.90 -9.38 9.89
CA PHE A 141 -14.55 -10.33 10.77
C PHE A 141 -13.77 -11.63 10.86
N ILE A 142 -13.24 -12.15 9.74
CA ILE A 142 -12.43 -13.36 9.80
C ILE A 142 -11.08 -13.13 10.50
N PHE A 143 -10.46 -11.97 10.30
CA PHE A 143 -9.19 -11.66 10.95
C PHE A 143 -9.35 -11.60 12.48
N TYR A 144 -10.44 -10.99 12.97
CA TYR A 144 -10.69 -10.82 14.41
C TYR A 144 -11.44 -12.00 15.07
N LEU A 145 -12.35 -12.69 14.37
CA LEU A 145 -13.19 -13.77 14.91
C LEU A 145 -12.78 -15.16 14.38
N GLY A 146 -11.61 -15.28 13.73
CA GLY A 146 -11.18 -16.46 12.96
C GLY A 146 -11.09 -17.79 13.70
N HIS A 147 -11.34 -17.83 15.01
CA HIS A 147 -11.50 -19.06 15.77
C HIS A 147 -12.84 -19.80 15.51
N TRP A 148 -13.85 -19.13 14.92
CA TRP A 148 -15.21 -19.67 14.79
C TRP A 148 -15.48 -20.48 13.50
N ILE A 149 -14.64 -20.37 12.47
CA ILE A 149 -14.86 -21.07 11.19
C ILE A 149 -13.84 -22.21 11.04
N PRO A 150 -14.23 -23.49 11.20
CA PRO A 150 -13.30 -24.62 11.30
C PRO A 150 -12.69 -25.08 9.96
N TYR A 151 -13.06 -24.48 8.82
CA TYR A 151 -12.66 -24.95 7.48
C TYR A 151 -11.81 -23.93 6.70
N PRO A 152 -10.46 -23.99 6.78
CA PRO A 152 -9.57 -23.04 6.11
C PRO A 152 -9.68 -23.06 4.57
N LYS A 153 -9.97 -24.22 3.98
CA LYS A 153 -10.19 -24.34 2.52
C LYS A 153 -11.45 -23.61 2.05
N LEU A 154 -12.56 -23.75 2.79
CA LEU A 154 -13.82 -23.09 2.46
C LEU A 154 -13.68 -21.56 2.57
N LYS A 155 -12.99 -21.09 3.62
CA LYS A 155 -12.66 -19.67 3.80
C LYS A 155 -11.91 -19.10 2.60
N SER A 156 -10.91 -19.81 2.08
CA SER A 156 -10.16 -19.38 0.88
C SER A 156 -11.07 -19.28 -0.34
N ILE A 157 -11.91 -20.29 -0.59
CA ILE A 157 -12.81 -20.31 -1.76
C ILE A 157 -13.82 -19.16 -1.70
N VAL A 158 -14.47 -18.94 -0.55
CA VAL A 158 -15.44 -17.86 -0.37
C VAL A 158 -14.78 -16.49 -0.55
N PHE A 159 -13.57 -16.31 0.00
CA PHE A 159 -12.83 -15.08 -0.16
C PHE A 159 -12.46 -14.82 -1.64
N THR A 160 -11.93 -15.82 -2.35
CA THR A 160 -11.61 -15.71 -3.78
C THR A 160 -12.86 -15.41 -4.62
N LEU A 161 -14.02 -16.00 -4.28
CA LEU A 161 -15.29 -15.71 -4.95
C LEU A 161 -15.70 -14.24 -4.76
N LEU A 162 -15.64 -13.75 -3.52
CA LEU A 162 -15.95 -12.35 -3.19
C LEU A 162 -15.02 -11.37 -3.91
N LEU A 163 -13.73 -11.70 -3.99
CA LEU A 163 -12.74 -10.94 -4.75
C LEU A 163 -13.08 -10.86 -6.25
N MET A 164 -13.49 -11.99 -6.83
CA MET A 164 -13.90 -12.03 -8.24
C MET A 164 -15.17 -11.21 -8.49
N ILE A 165 -16.17 -11.31 -7.60
CA ILE A 165 -17.38 -10.48 -7.67
C ILE A 165 -17.03 -9.00 -7.60
N LEU A 166 -16.12 -8.62 -6.70
CA LEU A 166 -15.66 -7.25 -6.56
C LEU A 166 -14.93 -6.76 -7.84
N ALA A 167 -14.02 -7.58 -8.39
CA ALA A 167 -13.31 -7.23 -9.62
C ALA A 167 -14.25 -7.08 -10.83
N LEU A 168 -15.31 -7.88 -10.91
CA LEU A 168 -16.31 -7.86 -11.99
C LEU A 168 -17.44 -6.85 -11.79
N SER A 169 -17.57 -6.27 -10.60
CA SER A 169 -18.67 -5.36 -10.27
C SER A 169 -18.78 -4.17 -11.23
N TRP A 170 -17.66 -3.52 -11.54
CA TRP A 170 -17.62 -2.40 -12.49
C TRP A 170 -17.98 -2.81 -13.92
N PRO A 171 -17.34 -3.84 -14.52
CA PRO A 171 -17.77 -4.35 -15.83
C PRO A 171 -19.27 -4.67 -15.91
N ILE A 172 -19.85 -5.28 -14.87
CA ILE A 172 -21.27 -5.60 -14.82
C ILE A 172 -22.13 -4.33 -14.82
N VAL A 173 -21.80 -3.35 -13.96
CA VAL A 173 -22.50 -2.05 -13.91
C VAL A 173 -22.45 -1.36 -15.27
N LEU A 174 -21.28 -1.31 -15.92
CA LEU A 174 -21.12 -0.67 -17.22
C LEU A 174 -21.88 -1.40 -18.32
N LEU A 175 -21.91 -2.73 -18.31
CA LEU A 175 -22.72 -3.51 -19.24
C LEU A 175 -24.22 -3.22 -19.08
N ILE A 176 -24.71 -3.09 -17.85
CA ILE A 176 -26.11 -2.73 -17.58
C ILE A 176 -26.42 -1.34 -18.14
N LEU A 177 -25.55 -0.36 -17.90
CA LEU A 177 -25.73 1.01 -18.40
C LEU A 177 -25.73 1.06 -19.95
N LEU A 178 -24.77 0.39 -20.57
CA LEU A 178 -24.66 0.31 -22.04
C LEU A 178 -25.85 -0.44 -22.66
N HIS A 179 -26.31 -1.53 -22.03
CA HIS A 179 -27.48 -2.28 -22.50
C HIS A 179 -28.76 -1.44 -22.49
N ASN A 180 -28.87 -0.51 -21.53
CA ASN A 180 -29.99 0.41 -21.40
C ASN A 180 -29.83 1.70 -22.22
N ASN A 181 -28.78 1.81 -23.04
CA ASN A 181 -28.42 3.02 -23.81
C ASN A 181 -28.27 4.29 -22.95
N ILE A 182 -27.68 4.14 -21.76
CA ILE A 182 -27.40 5.25 -20.86
C ILE A 182 -25.98 5.75 -21.14
N ASP A 183 -25.86 6.92 -21.79
CA ASP A 183 -24.57 7.52 -22.13
C ASP A 183 -24.04 8.47 -21.04
N ASN A 184 -24.95 9.04 -20.24
CA ASN A 184 -24.65 9.97 -19.15
C ASN A 184 -25.39 9.56 -17.88
N ILE A 185 -24.71 9.60 -16.73
CA ILE A 185 -25.33 9.35 -15.42
C ILE A 185 -25.51 10.68 -14.69
N LEU A 186 -26.70 10.88 -14.13
CA LEU A 186 -27.01 12.05 -13.31
C LEU A 186 -26.54 11.86 -11.87
N LEU A 187 -25.81 12.85 -11.36
CA LEU A 187 -25.39 13.03 -9.97
C LEU A 187 -25.92 14.39 -9.49
N GLY A 188 -27.12 14.41 -8.91
CA GLY A 188 -27.78 15.66 -8.53
C GLY A 188 -28.01 16.56 -9.75
N ASN A 189 -27.46 17.78 -9.73
CA ASN A 189 -27.59 18.76 -10.83
C ASN A 189 -26.49 18.61 -11.91
N THR A 190 -25.66 17.57 -11.83
CA THR A 190 -24.52 17.38 -12.73
C THR A 190 -24.60 16.03 -13.41
N SER A 191 -24.23 15.95 -14.69
CA SER A 191 -24.11 14.70 -15.41
C SER A 191 -22.64 14.37 -15.66
N PHE A 192 -22.33 13.08 -15.78
CA PHE A 192 -21.03 12.62 -16.26
C PHE A 192 -21.20 11.46 -17.22
N SER A 193 -20.30 11.37 -18.20
CA SER A 193 -20.37 10.34 -19.23
C SER A 193 -19.91 8.97 -18.74
N VAL A 194 -20.62 7.91 -19.15
CA VAL A 194 -20.27 6.50 -18.88
C VAL A 194 -18.90 6.12 -19.47
N TYR A 195 -18.38 6.87 -20.44
CA TYR A 195 -17.02 6.65 -20.96
C TYR A 195 -15.93 6.88 -19.91
N ILE A 196 -16.17 7.72 -18.91
CA ILE A 196 -15.21 8.02 -17.84
C ILE A 196 -14.80 6.74 -17.08
N PRO A 197 -15.73 6.01 -16.43
CA PRO A 197 -15.39 4.77 -15.74
C PRO A 197 -14.86 3.68 -16.69
N ILE A 198 -15.33 3.62 -17.95
CA ILE A 198 -14.81 2.67 -18.95
C ILE A 198 -13.31 2.89 -19.18
N PHE A 199 -12.90 4.11 -19.54
CA PHE A 199 -11.50 4.38 -19.87
C PHE A 199 -10.60 4.32 -18.63
N ALA A 200 -11.11 4.67 -17.45
CA ALA A 200 -10.40 4.44 -16.19
C ALA A 200 -10.12 2.95 -15.93
N LEU A 201 -11.08 2.06 -16.20
CA LEU A 201 -10.87 0.61 -16.10
C LEU A 201 -9.85 0.11 -17.12
N ILE A 202 -9.93 0.56 -18.36
CA ILE A 202 -8.95 0.18 -19.39
C ILE A 202 -7.54 0.62 -18.97
N GLY A 203 -7.41 1.84 -18.44
CA GLY A 203 -6.14 2.38 -17.94
C GLY A 203 -5.55 1.54 -16.80
N VAL A 204 -6.35 1.23 -15.77
CA VAL A 204 -5.86 0.45 -14.62
C VAL A 204 -5.55 -0.99 -15.02
N ILE A 205 -6.36 -1.63 -15.87
CA ILE A 205 -6.09 -2.98 -16.39
C ILE A 205 -4.79 -2.99 -17.20
N SER A 206 -4.57 -1.99 -18.06
CA SER A 206 -3.33 -1.89 -18.85
C SER A 206 -2.09 -1.79 -17.97
N TYR A 207 -2.15 -0.98 -16.91
CA TYR A 207 -1.08 -0.90 -15.92
C TYR A 207 -0.87 -2.23 -15.17
N LEU A 208 -1.97 -2.87 -14.75
CA LEU A 208 -1.90 -4.12 -14.01
C LEU A 208 -1.36 -5.28 -14.83
N LEU A 209 -1.70 -5.38 -16.11
CA LEU A 209 -1.16 -6.41 -17.01
C LEU A 209 0.37 -6.31 -17.10
N LYS A 210 0.89 -5.10 -17.28
CA LYS A 210 2.35 -4.85 -17.26
C LYS A 210 2.98 -5.20 -15.91
N SER A 211 2.35 -4.78 -14.82
CA SER A 211 2.83 -5.06 -13.46
C SER A 211 2.80 -6.55 -13.14
N ILE A 212 1.79 -7.29 -13.61
CA ILE A 212 1.66 -8.75 -13.43
C ILE A 212 2.78 -9.47 -14.17
N GLU A 213 3.06 -9.08 -15.42
CA GLU A 213 4.16 -9.64 -16.20
C GLU A 213 5.51 -9.48 -15.48
N GLU A 214 5.79 -8.28 -14.96
CA GLU A 214 7.05 -8.00 -14.24
C GLU A 214 7.14 -8.73 -12.88
N THR A 215 6.00 -8.94 -12.20
CA THR A 215 5.96 -9.44 -10.81
C THR A 215 5.77 -10.96 -10.71
N PHE A 216 4.90 -11.56 -11.53
CA PHE A 216 4.59 -13.00 -11.43
C PHE A 216 5.61 -13.90 -12.13
N CYS A 217 6.50 -13.35 -12.95
CA CYS A 217 7.69 -14.05 -13.43
C CYS A 217 8.76 -14.25 -12.34
N GLN A 218 8.60 -13.65 -11.15
CA GLN A 218 9.54 -13.74 -10.05
C GLN A 218 9.06 -14.74 -8.97
N ASN A 219 10.01 -15.45 -8.34
CA ASN A 219 9.72 -16.35 -7.21
C ASN A 219 9.43 -15.54 -5.94
N ILE A 220 8.20 -15.05 -5.81
CA ILE A 220 7.74 -14.25 -4.67
C ILE A 220 7.04 -15.14 -3.62
N PRO A 221 7.25 -14.90 -2.31
CA PRO A 221 6.55 -15.57 -1.21
C PRO A 221 5.03 -15.49 -1.32
N LYS A 222 4.34 -16.51 -0.83
CA LYS A 222 2.88 -16.65 -0.99
C LYS A 222 2.12 -15.53 -0.27
N CYS A 223 2.55 -15.13 0.93
CA CYS A 223 1.91 -14.03 1.66
C CYS A 223 2.02 -12.68 0.92
N LYS A 224 3.15 -12.43 0.26
CA LYS A 224 3.36 -11.25 -0.59
C LYS A 224 2.44 -11.29 -1.82
N LYS A 225 2.23 -12.46 -2.44
CA LYS A 225 1.26 -12.63 -3.56
C LYS A 225 -0.17 -12.26 -3.17
N GLU A 226 -0.66 -12.75 -2.03
CA GLU A 226 -2.02 -12.42 -1.55
C GLU A 226 -2.21 -10.92 -1.26
N SER A 227 -1.16 -10.25 -0.75
CA SER A 227 -1.16 -8.80 -0.54
C SER A 227 -1.22 -8.05 -1.88
N ILE A 228 -0.42 -8.48 -2.86
CA ILE A 228 -0.37 -7.88 -4.20
C ILE A 228 -1.73 -8.01 -4.91
N GLU A 229 -2.35 -9.19 -4.86
CA GLU A 229 -3.69 -9.43 -5.42
C GLU A 229 -4.74 -8.47 -4.84
N TRP A 230 -4.73 -8.28 -3.53
CA TRP A 230 -5.64 -7.35 -2.86
C TRP A 230 -5.43 -5.91 -3.32
N VAL A 231 -4.17 -5.48 -3.44
CA VAL A 231 -3.81 -4.14 -3.94
C VAL A 231 -4.32 -3.94 -5.37
N TYR A 232 -4.23 -4.95 -6.23
CA TYR A 232 -4.71 -4.88 -7.60
C TYR A 232 -6.24 -4.77 -7.66
N ILE A 233 -6.96 -5.61 -6.93
CA ILE A 233 -8.43 -5.57 -6.90
C ILE A 233 -8.92 -4.24 -6.34
N ARG A 234 -8.30 -3.73 -5.25
CA ARG A 234 -8.61 -2.41 -4.71
C ARG A 234 -8.48 -1.33 -5.79
N ARG A 235 -7.38 -1.33 -6.55
CA ARG A 235 -7.13 -0.35 -7.61
C ARG A 235 -8.18 -0.42 -8.74
N ILE A 236 -8.57 -1.62 -9.16
CA ILE A 236 -9.66 -1.82 -10.14
C ILE A 236 -10.96 -1.20 -9.62
N THR A 237 -11.28 -1.40 -8.34
CA THR A 237 -12.51 -0.87 -7.74
C THR A 237 -12.50 0.65 -7.63
N ILE A 238 -11.38 1.27 -7.22
CA ILE A 238 -11.34 2.72 -6.93
C ILE A 238 -11.07 3.59 -8.16
N ALA A 239 -10.36 3.08 -9.17
CA ALA A 239 -9.89 3.89 -10.31
C ALA A 239 -11.03 4.66 -11.01
N PRO A 240 -12.20 4.04 -11.28
CA PRO A 240 -13.34 4.77 -11.83
C PRO A 240 -13.85 5.92 -10.94
N TYR A 241 -13.87 5.74 -9.62
CA TYR A 241 -14.29 6.80 -8.69
C TYR A 241 -13.29 7.97 -8.70
N ILE A 242 -11.99 7.68 -8.74
CA ILE A 242 -10.96 8.72 -8.80
C ILE A 242 -11.09 9.51 -10.11
N ALA A 243 -11.35 8.84 -11.24
CA ALA A 243 -11.56 9.51 -12.52
C ALA A 243 -12.82 10.39 -12.51
N ILE A 244 -13.93 9.89 -11.97
CA ILE A 244 -15.17 10.66 -11.80
C ILE A 244 -14.90 11.91 -10.95
N LEU A 245 -14.31 11.76 -9.76
CA LEU A 245 -13.96 12.88 -8.88
C LEU A 245 -13.02 13.88 -9.56
N GLY A 246 -11.99 13.40 -10.26
CA GLY A 246 -11.04 14.25 -10.97
C GLY A 246 -11.72 15.13 -12.02
N ILE A 247 -12.70 14.60 -12.74
CA ILE A 247 -13.47 15.35 -13.75
C ILE A 247 -14.40 16.38 -13.10
N TYR A 248 -14.95 16.08 -11.92
CA TYR A 248 -15.75 17.04 -11.16
C TYR A 248 -14.96 18.28 -10.74
N PHE A 249 -13.64 18.16 -10.54
CA PHE A 249 -12.79 19.30 -10.23
C PHE A 249 -12.39 20.13 -11.47
N LEU A 250 -12.80 19.74 -12.68
CA LEU A 250 -12.47 20.47 -13.90
C LEU A 250 -13.50 21.55 -14.25
N PRO A 251 -13.08 22.64 -14.93
CA PRO A 251 -14.00 23.63 -15.49
C PRO A 251 -15.00 23.03 -16.48
N ASP A 252 -16.21 23.59 -16.57
CA ASP A 252 -17.29 23.09 -17.46
C ASP A 252 -16.84 23.00 -18.93
N SER A 253 -16.06 23.98 -19.40
CA SER A 253 -15.51 24.01 -20.78
C SER A 253 -14.65 22.80 -21.11
N THR A 254 -13.97 22.24 -20.11
CA THR A 254 -13.10 21.06 -20.26
C THR A 254 -13.92 19.77 -20.18
N ARG A 255 -15.01 19.77 -19.41
CA ARG A 255 -15.91 18.62 -19.26
C ARG A 255 -16.69 18.30 -20.53
N GLN A 256 -16.90 19.26 -21.43
CA GLN A 256 -17.58 19.02 -22.71
C GLN A 256 -16.67 18.41 -23.79
N ASN A 257 -15.34 18.37 -23.59
CA ASN A 257 -14.41 17.79 -24.56
C ASN A 257 -14.23 16.28 -24.36
N LEU A 258 -14.94 15.48 -25.16
CA LEU A 258 -14.91 14.02 -25.09
C LEU A 258 -13.50 13.42 -25.20
N SER A 259 -12.67 13.90 -26.13
CA SER A 259 -11.31 13.39 -26.32
C SER A 259 -10.44 13.62 -25.08
N PHE A 260 -10.58 14.78 -24.45
CA PHE A 260 -9.91 15.07 -23.18
C PHE A 260 -10.43 14.15 -22.07
N LEU A 261 -11.75 14.00 -21.91
CA LEU A 261 -12.34 13.12 -20.88
C LEU A 261 -11.82 11.68 -20.99
N ILE A 262 -11.77 11.15 -22.21
CA ILE A 262 -11.28 9.81 -22.50
C ILE A 262 -9.81 9.68 -22.07
N LEU A 263 -8.95 10.60 -22.53
CA LEU A 263 -7.52 10.55 -22.26
C LEU A 263 -7.21 10.74 -20.77
N PHE A 264 -7.87 11.71 -20.13
CA PHE A 264 -7.75 11.98 -18.71
C PHE A 264 -8.17 10.77 -17.87
N SER A 265 -9.31 10.14 -18.20
CA SER A 265 -9.81 8.97 -17.47
C SER A 265 -8.87 7.78 -17.61
N PHE A 266 -8.37 7.53 -18.82
CA PHE A 266 -7.37 6.50 -19.08
C PHE A 266 -6.10 6.69 -18.25
N PHE A 267 -5.53 7.90 -18.24
CA PHE A 267 -4.33 8.19 -17.45
C PHE A 267 -4.59 8.14 -15.95
N THR A 268 -5.75 8.60 -15.50
CA THR A 268 -6.15 8.49 -14.09
C THR A 268 -6.20 7.03 -13.67
N GLY A 269 -6.77 6.15 -14.50
CA GLY A 269 -6.74 4.71 -14.31
C GLY A 269 -5.32 4.15 -14.23
N MET A 270 -4.48 4.46 -15.23
CA MET A 270 -3.09 3.99 -15.31
C MET A 270 -2.24 4.41 -14.10
N PHE A 271 -2.41 5.65 -13.64
CA PHE A 271 -1.63 6.24 -12.54
C PHE A 271 -2.34 6.17 -11.19
N THR A 272 -3.36 5.32 -11.04
CA THR A 272 -4.12 5.16 -9.79
C THR A 272 -3.21 4.96 -8.57
N LYS A 273 -2.14 4.13 -8.71
CA LYS A 273 -1.16 3.91 -7.64
C LYS A 273 -0.53 5.22 -7.16
N THR A 274 -0.01 6.00 -8.10
CA THR A 274 0.69 7.26 -7.82
C THR A 274 -0.27 8.27 -7.19
N ILE A 275 -1.52 8.32 -7.68
CA ILE A 275 -2.56 9.19 -7.15
C ILE A 275 -2.92 8.79 -5.70
N GLU A 276 -3.11 7.50 -5.43
CA GLU A 276 -3.33 7.00 -4.06
C GLU A 276 -2.18 7.40 -3.12
N GLU A 277 -0.93 7.13 -3.52
CA GLU A 277 0.25 7.45 -2.69
C GLU A 277 0.35 8.95 -2.40
N TRP A 278 0.08 9.78 -3.40
CA TRP A 278 0.03 11.23 -3.24
C TRP A 278 -1.10 11.67 -2.31
N LEU A 279 -2.31 11.11 -2.45
CA LEU A 279 -3.44 11.38 -1.55
C LEU A 279 -3.12 10.97 -0.11
N TYR A 280 -2.58 9.76 0.10
CA TYR A 280 -2.17 9.28 1.42
C TYR A 280 -1.12 10.18 2.06
N LYS A 281 -0.09 10.59 1.30
CA LYS A 281 0.96 11.48 1.78
C LYS A 281 0.40 12.86 2.13
N SER A 282 -0.50 13.38 1.31
CA SER A 282 -1.15 14.68 1.54
C SER A 282 -2.03 14.65 2.79
N ILE A 283 -2.83 13.61 2.97
CA ILE A 283 -3.67 13.42 4.16
C ILE A 283 -2.79 13.24 5.41
N GLN A 284 -1.70 12.47 5.34
CA GLN A 284 -0.76 12.32 6.46
C GLN A 284 -0.09 13.64 6.84
N GLY A 285 0.17 14.53 5.88
CA GLY A 285 0.69 15.86 6.14
C GLY A 285 -0.28 16.78 6.89
N LEU A 286 -1.58 16.47 6.88
CA LEU A 286 -2.63 17.22 7.57
C LEU A 286 -2.92 16.68 8.98
N LEU A 287 -2.36 15.53 9.36
CA LEU A 287 -2.59 14.93 10.67
C LEU A 287 -1.71 15.55 11.76
N PRO A 288 -2.24 15.68 12.99
CA PRO A 288 -1.43 15.99 14.17
C PRO A 288 -0.24 15.02 14.33
N GLU A 289 0.86 15.53 14.88
CA GLU A 289 2.14 14.79 14.95
C GLU A 289 2.03 13.45 15.69
N GLU A 290 1.18 13.37 16.72
CA GLU A 290 0.91 12.16 17.49
C GLU A 290 0.25 11.06 16.63
N LEU A 291 -0.77 11.41 15.86
CA LEU A 291 -1.46 10.49 14.94
C LEU A 291 -0.58 10.10 13.75
N ARG A 292 0.31 11.01 13.32
CA ARG A 292 1.30 10.70 12.28
C ARG A 292 2.31 9.66 12.76
N LYS A 293 2.83 9.80 13.99
CA LYS A 293 3.73 8.80 14.60
C LYS A 293 3.02 7.45 14.77
N GLU A 294 1.78 7.44 15.26
CA GLU A 294 0.98 6.22 15.35
C GLU A 294 0.75 5.55 13.98
N LEU A 295 0.52 6.33 12.93
CA LEU A 295 0.39 5.81 11.56
C LEU A 295 1.70 5.30 10.98
N GLU A 296 2.82 5.95 11.29
CA GLU A 296 4.16 5.50 10.87
C GLU A 296 4.56 4.21 11.58
N GLU A 297 4.26 4.09 12.87
CA GLU A 297 4.42 2.84 13.65
C GLU A 297 3.50 1.72 13.15
N ARG A 298 2.39 2.07 12.48
CA ARG A 298 1.46 1.14 11.83
C ARG A 298 1.74 0.87 10.35
N LYS A 299 2.71 1.55 9.71
CA LYS A 299 3.15 1.19 8.36
C LYS A 299 3.60 -0.27 8.44
N GLY A 300 2.91 -1.11 7.66
CA GLY A 300 2.75 -2.55 7.92
C GLY A 300 4.04 -3.25 8.32
N TYR A 301 3.91 -4.19 9.27
CA TYR A 301 4.99 -5.10 9.66
C TYR A 301 5.64 -5.70 8.41
N ASN A 302 6.82 -5.19 8.06
CA ASN A 302 7.55 -5.65 6.90
C ASN A 302 8.18 -6.98 7.31
N ILE A 303 7.66 -8.08 6.76
CA ILE A 303 8.01 -9.43 7.22
C ILE A 303 9.49 -9.73 6.97
N ASP A 304 10.05 -9.19 5.89
CA ASP A 304 11.47 -9.24 5.56
C ASP A 304 12.37 -8.53 6.60
N GLU A 305 11.88 -7.46 7.23
CA GLU A 305 12.54 -6.76 8.33
C GLU A 305 12.20 -7.35 9.70
N SER A 306 11.35 -8.38 9.75
CA SER A 306 11.00 -9.00 11.00
C SER A 306 12.20 -9.61 11.70
N GLU A 307 12.15 -9.59 13.02
CA GLU A 307 13.21 -10.13 13.85
C GLU A 307 13.53 -11.60 13.49
N LEU A 308 12.51 -12.40 13.19
CA LEU A 308 12.66 -13.82 12.81
C LEU A 308 13.37 -13.99 11.45
N VAL A 309 13.10 -13.13 10.48
CA VAL A 309 13.75 -13.20 9.16
C VAL A 309 15.18 -12.66 9.27
N VAL A 310 15.37 -11.49 9.88
CA VAL A 310 16.67 -10.83 9.97
C VAL A 310 17.65 -11.58 10.88
N ARG A 311 17.19 -12.09 12.04
CA ARG A 311 18.08 -12.70 13.04
C ARG A 311 18.27 -14.20 12.87
N LEU A 312 17.25 -14.92 12.41
CA LEU A 312 17.27 -16.38 12.32
C LEU A 312 17.25 -16.90 10.88
N ASN A 313 17.19 -16.00 9.88
CA ASN A 313 17.07 -16.33 8.46
C ASN A 313 15.91 -17.30 8.17
N VAL A 314 14.79 -17.08 8.86
CA VAL A 314 13.55 -17.85 8.64
C VAL A 314 12.92 -17.38 7.33
N GLU A 315 12.33 -18.31 6.57
CA GLU A 315 11.59 -17.97 5.35
C GLU A 315 10.42 -17.03 5.65
N GLU A 316 10.20 -16.02 4.81
CA GLU A 316 9.17 -14.98 5.04
C GLU A 316 7.77 -15.57 5.24
N ASP A 317 7.38 -16.60 4.49
CA ASP A 317 6.07 -17.24 4.63
C ASP A 317 5.92 -17.93 6.01
N VAL A 318 7.01 -18.47 6.56
CA VAL A 318 7.02 -19.07 7.90
C VAL A 318 6.98 -17.97 8.96
N ALA A 319 7.78 -16.91 8.81
CA ALA A 319 7.77 -15.76 9.72
C ALA A 319 6.40 -15.07 9.75
N PHE A 320 5.73 -14.94 8.60
CA PHE A 320 4.36 -14.45 8.53
C PHE A 320 3.38 -15.33 9.30
N THR A 321 3.49 -16.65 9.12
CA THR A 321 2.64 -17.63 9.83
C THR A 321 2.82 -17.54 11.33
N LEU A 322 4.08 -17.42 11.80
CA LEU A 322 4.41 -17.24 13.22
C LEU A 322 3.90 -15.91 13.78
N ASN A 323 4.04 -14.82 13.02
CA ASN A 323 3.53 -13.51 13.42
C ASN A 323 2.00 -13.50 13.58
N HIS A 324 1.27 -14.16 12.67
CA HIS A 324 -0.18 -14.34 12.81
C HIS A 324 -0.56 -15.16 14.07
N LYS A 325 0.39 -15.86 14.67
CA LYS A 325 0.24 -16.57 15.95
C LYS A 325 0.76 -15.79 17.16
N ASN A 326 1.00 -14.49 16.99
CA ASN A 326 1.60 -13.61 17.99
C ASN A 326 2.99 -14.07 18.44
N ILE A 327 3.71 -14.79 17.58
CA ILE A 327 5.15 -15.08 17.75
C ILE A 327 5.89 -14.11 16.84
N LYS A 328 6.31 -12.99 17.42
CA LYS A 328 6.95 -11.87 16.71
C LYS A 328 8.45 -11.77 16.98
N SER A 329 8.91 -12.27 18.14
CA SER A 329 10.32 -12.20 18.55
C SER A 329 10.99 -13.57 18.68
N VAL A 330 12.32 -13.54 18.72
CA VAL A 330 13.16 -14.74 18.94
C VAL A 330 12.86 -15.37 20.31
N GLU A 331 12.63 -14.56 21.34
CA GLU A 331 12.26 -15.02 22.70
C GLU A 331 10.94 -15.79 22.68
N GLN A 332 9.94 -15.26 21.96
CA GLN A 332 8.64 -15.92 21.85
C GLN A 332 8.75 -17.24 21.09
N LEU A 333 9.58 -17.31 20.05
CA LEU A 333 9.81 -18.54 19.28
C LEU A 333 10.54 -19.60 20.11
N ALA A 334 11.51 -19.21 20.93
CA ALA A 334 12.24 -20.12 21.82
C ALA A 334 11.35 -20.77 22.88
N LEU A 335 10.28 -20.08 23.30
CA LEU A 335 9.31 -20.55 24.29
C LEU A 335 8.04 -21.16 23.67
N ALA A 336 7.91 -21.10 22.34
CA ALA A 336 6.71 -21.57 21.65
C ALA A 336 6.64 -23.09 21.60
N ASP A 337 5.42 -23.62 21.78
CA ASP A 337 5.12 -25.04 21.70
C ASP A 337 4.46 -25.36 20.35
N PHE A 338 5.07 -26.28 19.60
CA PHE A 338 4.56 -26.72 18.31
C PHE A 338 3.13 -27.28 18.39
N GLU A 339 2.75 -27.96 19.48
CA GLU A 339 1.41 -28.54 19.59
C GLU A 339 0.32 -27.46 19.64
N LYS A 340 0.65 -26.25 20.13
CA LYS A 340 -0.25 -25.09 20.06
C LYS A 340 -0.37 -24.48 18.65
N LEU A 341 0.61 -24.75 17.78
CA LEU A 341 0.68 -24.24 16.40
C LEU A 341 0.13 -25.21 15.35
N LYS A 342 0.15 -26.52 15.65
CA LYS A 342 -0.27 -27.62 14.77
C LYS A 342 -1.68 -27.48 14.20
N LYS A 343 -2.57 -26.78 14.91
CA LYS A 343 -3.97 -26.55 14.51
C LYS A 343 -4.13 -25.74 13.21
N TYR A 344 -3.08 -25.10 12.69
CA TYR A 344 -3.22 -24.10 11.63
C TYR A 344 -2.49 -24.36 10.31
N GLY A 345 -1.75 -25.47 10.20
CA GLY A 345 -1.09 -25.89 8.95
C GLY A 345 0.01 -24.92 8.48
N GLY A 346 0.98 -25.44 7.72
CA GLY A 346 1.98 -24.62 7.01
C GLY A 346 3.42 -24.74 7.48
N ILE A 347 3.68 -25.24 8.70
CA ILE A 347 5.05 -25.45 9.21
C ILE A 347 5.25 -26.92 9.58
N ASN A 348 6.27 -27.57 9.02
CA ASN A 348 6.65 -28.93 9.39
C ASN A 348 7.28 -28.92 10.80
N LYS A 349 6.89 -29.86 11.67
CA LYS A 349 7.46 -30.01 13.02
C LYS A 349 8.98 -30.01 13.03
N LYS A 350 9.62 -30.78 12.14
CA LYS A 350 11.09 -30.86 12.06
C LYS A 350 11.73 -29.50 11.77
N TYR A 351 11.09 -28.69 10.92
CA TYR A 351 11.57 -27.35 10.61
C TYR A 351 11.34 -26.39 11.77
N PHE A 352 10.16 -26.45 12.40
CA PHE A 352 9.85 -25.67 13.59
C PHE A 352 10.83 -25.94 14.74
N ASP A 353 11.09 -27.22 15.02
CA ASP A 353 12.02 -27.64 16.07
C ASP A 353 13.42 -27.08 15.79
N SER A 354 13.87 -27.13 14.53
CA SER A 354 15.17 -26.57 14.11
C SER A 354 15.26 -25.05 14.28
N ILE A 355 14.23 -24.29 13.90
CA ILE A 355 14.24 -22.82 14.08
C ILE A 355 14.07 -22.41 15.55
N SER A 356 13.35 -23.21 16.35
CA SER A 356 13.20 -22.99 17.80
C SER A 356 14.50 -23.28 18.54
N GLU A 357 15.24 -24.32 18.14
CA GLU A 357 16.57 -24.63 18.66
C GLU A 357 17.55 -23.50 18.34
N LYS A 358 17.61 -23.04 17.08
CA LYS A 358 18.42 -21.87 16.69
C LYS A 358 18.07 -20.61 17.50
N ALA A 359 16.78 -20.38 17.78
CA ALA A 359 16.36 -19.26 18.61
C ALA A 359 16.90 -19.38 20.05
N LYS A 360 16.86 -20.57 20.64
CA LYS A 360 17.41 -20.84 21.98
C LYS A 360 18.92 -20.64 22.01
N ASP A 361 19.63 -21.15 21.01
CA ASP A 361 21.08 -21.02 20.89
C ASP A 361 21.48 -19.55 20.80
N GLN A 362 20.81 -18.77 19.94
CA GLN A 362 21.08 -17.34 19.78
C GLN A 362 20.79 -16.55 21.07
N LEU A 363 19.73 -16.89 21.83
CA LEU A 363 19.46 -16.26 23.12
C LEU A 363 20.52 -16.62 24.17
N ALA A 364 21.03 -17.84 24.14
CA ALA A 364 22.13 -18.25 25.00
C ALA A 364 23.40 -17.46 24.66
N GLU A 365 23.74 -17.31 23.38
CA GLU A 365 24.89 -16.51 22.93
C GLU A 365 24.79 -15.04 23.36
N ILE A 366 23.62 -14.43 23.23
CA ILE A 366 23.38 -13.05 23.68
C ILE A 366 23.53 -12.91 25.18
N LYS A 367 23.04 -13.90 25.94
CA LYS A 367 23.20 -13.91 27.39
C LYS A 367 24.68 -13.99 27.76
N ILE A 368 25.45 -14.84 27.10
CA ILE A 368 26.90 -14.95 27.28
C ILE A 368 27.57 -13.62 26.91
N LEU A 369 27.25 -13.04 25.76
CA LEU A 369 27.78 -11.76 25.31
C LEU A 369 27.55 -10.65 26.35
N LYS A 370 26.31 -10.54 26.85
CA LYS A 370 25.92 -9.55 27.85
C LYS A 370 26.71 -9.72 29.15
N GLU A 371 26.74 -10.94 29.70
CA GLU A 371 27.35 -11.20 31.00
C GLU A 371 28.89 -11.18 30.94
N PHE A 372 29.49 -11.65 29.85
CA PHE A 372 30.95 -11.71 29.71
C PHE A 372 31.59 -10.33 29.52
N LEU A 373 30.93 -9.46 28.74
CA LEU A 373 31.41 -8.13 28.42
C LEU A 373 30.84 -7.04 29.33
N ASP A 374 30.03 -7.44 30.31
CA ASP A 374 29.33 -6.55 31.23
C ASP A 374 28.60 -5.42 30.48
N LEU A 375 27.81 -5.81 29.47
CA LEU A 375 27.07 -4.86 28.63
C LEU A 375 25.84 -4.34 29.36
N THR A 376 25.69 -3.03 29.38
CA THR A 376 24.44 -2.40 29.84
C THR A 376 23.30 -2.77 28.89
N PRO A 377 22.03 -2.75 29.36
CA PRO A 377 20.88 -3.03 28.48
C PRO A 377 20.83 -2.14 27.24
N THR A 378 21.24 -0.88 27.36
CA THR A 378 21.30 0.09 26.26
C THR A 378 22.38 -0.28 25.24
N GLU A 379 23.59 -0.62 25.69
CA GLU A 379 24.67 -1.06 24.80
C GLU A 379 24.31 -2.34 24.05
N LEU A 380 23.74 -3.33 24.75
CA LEU A 380 23.31 -4.58 24.14
C LEU A 380 22.25 -4.35 23.06
N LYS A 381 21.26 -3.50 23.34
CA LYS A 381 20.22 -3.14 22.38
C LYS A 381 20.83 -2.49 21.13
N LEU A 382 21.75 -1.54 21.28
CA LEU A 382 22.42 -0.90 20.16
C LEU A 382 23.22 -1.88 19.31
N LEU A 383 23.94 -2.81 19.95
CA LEU A 383 24.71 -3.84 19.25
C LEU A 383 23.80 -4.77 18.43
N ILE A 384 22.66 -5.16 18.98
CA ILE A 384 21.69 -5.99 18.28
C ILE A 384 21.05 -5.21 17.12
N ASP A 385 20.52 -4.02 17.40
CA ASP A 385 19.68 -3.27 16.45
C ASP A 385 20.51 -2.63 15.32
N LYS A 386 21.71 -2.11 15.62
CA LYS A 386 22.54 -1.36 14.67
C LYS A 386 23.68 -2.18 14.08
N ALA A 387 24.29 -3.04 14.90
CA ALA A 387 25.48 -3.81 14.49
C ALA A 387 25.15 -5.24 14.06
N LYS A 388 23.92 -5.72 14.32
CA LYS A 388 23.48 -7.12 14.08
C LYS A 388 24.42 -8.13 14.75
N VAL A 389 24.90 -7.81 15.95
CA VAL A 389 25.84 -8.63 16.72
C VAL A 389 25.06 -9.48 17.73
N TYR A 390 25.21 -10.80 17.65
CA TYR A 390 24.49 -11.74 18.53
C TYR A 390 25.42 -12.63 19.37
N SER A 391 26.68 -12.78 18.95
CA SER A 391 27.69 -13.57 19.66
C SER A 391 28.95 -12.76 19.99
N ILE A 392 29.79 -13.30 20.88
CA ILE A 392 31.14 -12.73 21.17
C ILE A 392 31.99 -12.71 19.89
N LYS A 393 31.84 -13.72 19.03
CA LYS A 393 32.56 -13.82 17.75
C LYS A 393 32.14 -12.72 16.78
N ASP A 394 30.84 -12.46 16.67
CA ASP A 394 30.35 -11.35 15.83
C ASP A 394 30.86 -10.02 16.36
N PHE A 395 30.80 -9.84 17.69
CA PHE A 395 31.25 -8.62 18.32
C PHE A 395 32.75 -8.38 18.15
N ALA A 396 33.57 -9.44 18.22
CA ALA A 396 35.01 -9.34 17.99
C ALA A 396 35.36 -8.89 16.57
N ASN A 397 34.51 -9.20 15.58
CA ASN A 397 34.79 -8.93 14.17
C ASN A 397 34.12 -7.67 13.63
N VAL A 398 33.18 -7.07 14.37
CA VAL A 398 32.43 -5.90 13.87
C VAL A 398 33.31 -4.64 13.79
N ASP A 399 33.14 -3.85 12.74
CA ASP A 399 33.79 -2.55 12.63
C ASP A 399 32.96 -1.47 13.35
N ILE A 400 33.27 -1.24 14.63
CA ILE A 400 32.58 -0.29 15.51
C ILE A 400 32.62 1.14 14.97
N ASP A 401 33.66 1.51 14.21
CA ASP A 401 33.84 2.86 13.68
C ASP A 401 32.94 3.18 12.50
N SER A 402 32.50 2.14 11.78
CA SER A 402 31.59 2.28 10.65
C SER A 402 30.11 2.44 11.06
N ILE A 403 29.78 2.23 12.33
CA ILE A 403 28.39 2.19 12.81
C ILE A 403 27.93 3.57 13.26
N ASN A 404 26.82 4.04 12.68
CA ASN A 404 26.10 5.21 13.18
C ASN A 404 25.17 4.80 14.34
N TRP A 405 25.56 5.16 15.56
CA TRP A 405 24.82 4.82 16.78
C TRP A 405 23.60 5.73 17.04
N GLU A 406 23.39 6.78 16.23
CA GLU A 406 22.21 7.67 16.26
C GLU A 406 21.88 8.28 17.64
N MET A 407 22.87 8.48 18.53
CA MET A 407 22.64 9.25 19.75
C MET A 407 22.38 10.72 19.42
N THR A 408 21.50 11.35 20.19
CA THR A 408 21.10 12.76 20.04
C THR A 408 22.26 13.75 20.19
N ALA A 409 23.33 13.37 20.89
CA ALA A 409 24.55 14.16 21.01
C ALA A 409 25.78 13.43 20.44
N ALA A 410 26.58 14.14 19.62
CA ALA A 410 27.81 13.60 19.04
C ALA A 410 28.81 13.10 20.12
N ALA A 411 28.86 13.77 21.27
CA ALA A 411 29.70 13.37 22.40
C ALA A 411 29.28 12.00 23.00
N GLU A 412 27.99 11.68 22.97
CA GLU A 412 27.47 10.39 23.46
C GLU A 412 27.80 9.26 22.48
N ASN A 413 27.74 9.52 21.17
CA ASN A 413 28.20 8.57 20.14
C ASN A 413 29.68 8.22 20.33
N THR A 414 30.55 9.22 20.55
CA THR A 414 31.98 8.98 20.80
C THR A 414 32.21 8.20 22.09
N LYS A 415 31.46 8.53 23.16
CA LYS A 415 31.56 7.83 24.44
C LYS A 415 31.19 6.35 24.31
N ILE A 416 30.06 6.04 23.67
CA ILE A 416 29.59 4.66 23.46
C ILE A 416 30.57 3.89 22.58
N SER A 417 31.03 4.47 21.46
CA SER A 417 32.01 3.84 20.58
C SER A 417 33.30 3.47 21.34
N ASN A 418 33.83 4.40 22.15
CA ASN A 418 35.02 4.14 22.95
C ASN A 418 34.82 3.03 23.99
N THR A 419 33.69 3.02 24.69
CA THR A 419 33.36 1.95 25.66
C THR A 419 33.25 0.60 24.97
N LEU A 420 32.57 0.53 23.82
CA LEU A 420 32.41 -0.71 23.07
C LEU A 420 33.75 -1.21 22.50
N LYS A 421 34.64 -0.32 22.03
CA LYS A 421 35.98 -0.70 21.59
C LYS A 421 36.81 -1.34 22.70
N GLN A 422 36.75 -0.80 23.92
CA GLN A 422 37.43 -1.41 25.07
C GLN A 422 36.90 -2.82 25.35
N LYS A 423 35.58 -3.01 25.32
CA LYS A 423 34.95 -4.33 25.46
C LYS A 423 35.30 -5.26 24.28
N GLN A 424 35.47 -4.72 23.07
CA GLN A 424 35.83 -5.49 21.89
C GLN A 424 37.25 -6.07 21.96
N ILE A 425 38.20 -5.37 22.59
CA ILE A 425 39.56 -5.89 22.81
C ILE A 425 39.47 -7.19 23.62
N LYS A 426 38.70 -7.18 24.72
CA LYS A 426 38.45 -8.38 25.55
C LYS A 426 37.80 -9.52 24.74
N ALA A 427 36.87 -9.20 23.83
CA ALA A 427 36.27 -10.19 22.94
C ALA A 427 37.28 -10.76 21.93
N LYS A 428 38.11 -9.91 21.31
CA LYS A 428 39.13 -10.31 20.32
C LYS A 428 40.19 -11.22 20.93
N GLU A 429 40.63 -10.94 22.15
CA GLU A 429 41.57 -11.82 22.89
C GLU A 429 41.00 -13.23 23.07
N PHE A 430 39.70 -13.32 23.30
CA PHE A 430 39.02 -14.58 23.57
C PHE A 430 38.71 -15.40 22.29
N VAL A 431 38.43 -14.73 21.17
CA VAL A 431 38.04 -15.36 19.88
C VAL A 431 39.22 -15.89 19.07
N LYS A 432 40.48 -15.56 19.44
CA LYS A 432 41.69 -16.11 18.80
C LYS A 432 41.80 -17.65 18.90
N SER A 433 41.01 -18.31 19.76
CA SER A 433 40.92 -19.77 19.82
C SER A 433 39.78 -20.28 18.92
N GLU A 434 40.10 -21.12 17.92
CA GLU A 434 39.15 -21.57 16.87
C GLU A 434 37.95 -22.39 17.40
N ASP A 435 37.99 -22.85 18.65
CA ASP A 435 37.05 -23.83 19.21
C ASP A 435 36.19 -23.28 20.38
N PHE A 436 36.04 -21.96 20.41
CA PHE A 436 35.33 -21.24 21.48
C PHE A 436 33.89 -21.73 21.75
N ASN A 437 33.21 -22.24 20.72
CA ASN A 437 31.81 -22.66 20.79
C ASN A 437 31.56 -23.86 21.73
N LEU A 438 32.61 -24.49 22.25
CA LEU A 438 32.53 -25.63 23.17
C LEU A 438 32.46 -25.23 24.66
N LEU A 439 32.61 -23.93 24.96
CA LEU A 439 32.70 -23.43 26.33
C LEU A 439 31.34 -22.95 26.86
N SER A 440 30.98 -23.38 28.06
CA SER A 440 29.82 -22.82 28.75
C SER A 440 30.13 -21.46 29.36
N LEU A 441 29.10 -20.67 29.68
CA LEU A 441 29.26 -19.39 30.38
C LEU A 441 30.05 -19.50 31.70
N GLU A 442 29.85 -20.61 32.41
CA GLU A 442 30.57 -20.90 33.65
C GLU A 442 32.07 -21.14 33.38
N ASP A 443 32.38 -21.91 32.32
CA ASP A 443 33.76 -22.15 31.91
C ASP A 443 34.44 -20.82 31.54
N ILE A 444 33.72 -19.96 30.80
CA ILE A 444 34.19 -18.64 30.36
C ILE A 444 34.48 -17.72 31.56
N LYS A 445 33.56 -17.64 32.53
CA LYS A 445 33.73 -16.82 33.74
C LYS A 445 34.93 -17.29 34.55
N LYS A 446 35.02 -18.60 34.82
CA LYS A 446 36.12 -19.19 35.58
C LYS A 446 37.47 -19.05 34.87
N LEU A 447 37.52 -19.25 33.56
CA LEU A 447 38.73 -19.00 32.77
C LEU A 447 39.17 -17.54 32.88
N SER A 448 38.22 -16.60 32.80
CA SER A 448 38.53 -15.18 32.94
C SER A 448 39.04 -14.83 34.35
N GLU A 449 38.39 -15.35 35.41
CA GLU A 449 38.76 -15.08 36.80
C GLU A 449 40.14 -15.65 37.13
N ILE A 450 40.38 -16.92 36.80
CA ILE A 450 41.62 -17.60 37.15
C ILE A 450 42.80 -17.09 36.33
N CYS A 451 42.55 -16.63 35.11
CA CYS A 451 43.61 -16.15 34.23
C CYS A 451 43.85 -14.63 34.29
N THR A 452 43.14 -13.89 35.17
CA THR A 452 43.30 -12.43 35.33
C THR A 452 44.76 -11.99 35.55
N ASN A 453 45.58 -12.86 36.17
CA ASN A 453 46.98 -12.58 36.50
C ASN A 453 47.99 -13.41 35.69
N LYS A 454 47.56 -14.06 34.61
CA LYS A 454 48.39 -14.94 33.77
C LYS A 454 48.85 -14.21 32.51
N THR A 455 50.02 -14.58 32.00
CA THR A 455 50.50 -14.04 30.71
C THR A 455 49.62 -14.55 29.56
N GLU A 456 49.57 -13.81 28.44
CA GLU A 456 48.77 -14.19 27.25
C GLU A 456 49.08 -15.63 26.79
N ASN A 457 50.35 -16.03 26.81
CA ASN A 457 50.78 -17.40 26.50
C ASN A 457 50.21 -18.43 27.48
N GLU A 458 50.22 -18.14 28.79
CA GLU A 458 49.69 -19.08 29.79
C GLU A 458 48.16 -19.22 29.71
N PHE A 459 47.46 -18.15 29.41
CA PHE A 459 46.02 -18.16 29.18
C PHE A 459 45.67 -19.02 27.96
N ASN A 460 46.36 -18.81 26.83
CA ASN A 460 46.13 -19.56 25.60
C ASN A 460 46.37 -21.06 25.79
N VAL A 461 47.38 -21.44 26.57
CA VAL A 461 47.66 -22.86 26.90
C VAL A 461 46.57 -23.47 27.78
N ILE A 462 46.05 -22.74 28.78
CA ILE A 462 44.93 -23.24 29.61
C ILE A 462 43.68 -23.40 28.73
N LEU A 463 43.40 -22.40 27.92
CA LEU A 463 42.21 -22.36 27.07
C LEU A 463 42.22 -23.50 26.05
N SER A 464 43.34 -23.71 25.34
CA SER A 464 43.47 -24.80 24.37
C SER A 464 43.31 -26.17 25.04
N LEU A 465 43.98 -26.38 26.18
CA LEU A 465 43.87 -27.62 26.93
C LEU A 465 42.44 -27.88 27.42
N HIS A 466 41.75 -26.84 27.92
CA HIS A 466 40.37 -26.98 28.40
C HIS A 466 39.40 -27.34 27.28
N ILE A 467 39.53 -26.68 26.13
CA ILE A 467 38.76 -26.95 24.93
C ILE A 467 38.97 -28.40 24.48
N ASP A 468 40.22 -28.83 24.37
CA ASP A 468 40.53 -30.17 23.90
C ASP A 468 39.99 -31.24 24.86
N LEU A 469 40.02 -30.98 26.17
CA LEU A 469 39.42 -31.86 27.18
C LEU A 469 37.88 -31.88 27.10
N LYS A 470 37.24 -30.74 26.78
CA LYS A 470 35.79 -30.69 26.53
C LYS A 470 35.39 -31.48 25.28
N LYS A 471 36.22 -31.50 24.22
CA LYS A 471 35.98 -32.33 23.02
C LYS A 471 35.87 -33.82 23.35
N LEU A 472 36.52 -34.29 24.42
CA LEU A 472 36.41 -35.67 24.92
C LEU A 472 35.05 -35.98 25.59
N LYS A 473 34.15 -34.99 25.70
CA LYS A 473 32.78 -35.11 26.26
C LYS A 473 32.77 -35.75 27.66
N ILE A 474 33.67 -35.34 28.55
CA ILE A 474 33.70 -35.85 29.93
C ILE A 474 32.63 -35.12 30.74
N PRO A 475 31.63 -35.84 31.28
CA PRO A 475 30.53 -35.19 32.01
C PRO A 475 31.04 -34.43 33.23
N GLY A 476 30.67 -33.14 33.33
CA GLY A 476 31.00 -32.30 34.49
C GLY A 476 32.45 -31.85 34.57
N TRP A 477 33.24 -31.96 33.49
CA TRP A 477 34.60 -31.44 33.44
C TRP A 477 34.64 -29.93 33.63
N SER A 478 35.36 -29.47 34.65
CA SER A 478 35.46 -28.05 35.03
C SER A 478 36.80 -27.40 34.63
N VAL A 479 36.86 -26.08 34.71
CA VAL A 479 38.09 -25.31 34.48
C VAL A 479 39.13 -25.63 35.56
N GLU A 480 38.70 -25.82 36.81
CA GLU A 480 39.57 -26.21 37.92
C GLU A 480 40.19 -27.59 37.70
N ASP A 481 39.42 -28.55 37.17
CA ASP A 481 39.95 -29.87 36.78
C ASP A 481 41.06 -29.72 35.73
N THR A 482 40.93 -28.75 34.82
CA THR A 482 41.93 -28.48 33.78
C THR A 482 43.19 -27.84 34.33
N ILE A 483 43.05 -26.91 35.27
CA ILE A 483 44.20 -26.28 35.94
C ILE A 483 44.95 -27.29 36.80
N ASN A 484 44.22 -28.16 37.51
CA ASN A 484 44.80 -29.24 38.28
C ASN A 484 45.62 -30.20 37.41
N ILE A 485 45.16 -30.48 36.18
CA ILE A 485 45.96 -31.20 35.19
C ILE A 485 47.16 -30.39 34.73
N ARG A 486 47.01 -29.10 34.43
CA ARG A 486 48.12 -28.25 33.96
C ARG A 486 49.25 -28.11 34.99
N ASN A 487 48.94 -28.21 36.29
CA ASN A 487 49.96 -28.21 37.35
C ASN A 487 50.87 -29.44 37.29
N ILE A 488 50.48 -30.45 36.51
CA ILE A 488 51.33 -31.53 36.04
C ILE A 488 51.88 -31.03 34.70
N PRO A 489 53.20 -31.10 34.43
CA PRO A 489 53.87 -30.46 33.30
C PRO A 489 53.37 -31.00 31.94
N ILE A 490 52.15 -30.62 31.59
CA ILE A 490 51.32 -31.10 30.50
C ILE A 490 50.64 -29.85 29.95
N THR A 491 50.90 -29.61 28.68
CA THR A 491 50.44 -28.44 27.96
C THR A 491 49.54 -28.81 26.77
N THR A 492 49.51 -30.09 26.39
CA THR A 492 48.68 -30.62 25.29
C THR A 492 48.08 -31.98 25.64
N ILE A 493 47.04 -32.40 24.91
CA ILE A 493 46.45 -33.75 25.05
C ILE A 493 47.43 -34.84 24.61
N GLU A 494 48.29 -34.59 23.65
CA GLU A 494 49.30 -35.54 23.18
C GLU A 494 50.32 -35.86 24.28
N GLN A 495 50.76 -34.85 25.03
CA GLN A 495 51.64 -35.05 26.20
C GLN A 495 50.92 -35.83 27.31
N LEU A 496 49.63 -35.59 27.50
CA LEU A 496 48.81 -36.35 28.45
C LEU A 496 48.71 -37.84 28.04
N LYS A 497 48.50 -38.10 26.74
CA LYS A 497 48.49 -39.46 26.17
C LYS A 497 49.84 -40.16 26.36
N GLU A 498 50.94 -39.48 26.05
CA GLU A 498 52.29 -40.01 26.18
C GLU A 498 52.62 -40.35 27.64
N GLN A 499 52.30 -39.47 28.59
CA GLN A 499 52.49 -39.77 30.01
C GLN A 499 51.58 -40.89 30.52
N SER A 500 50.40 -41.11 29.91
CA SER A 500 49.50 -42.21 30.28
C SER A 500 49.86 -43.58 29.69
N SER A 501 50.82 -43.62 28.75
CA SER A 501 51.10 -44.81 27.93
C SER A 501 51.87 -45.93 28.66
N THR A 502 52.51 -45.62 29.78
CA THR A 502 53.28 -46.59 30.59
C THR A 502 52.66 -46.74 31.99
N GLU A 503 52.55 -47.98 32.46
CA GLU A 503 51.94 -48.36 33.74
C GLU A 503 52.60 -47.66 34.96
N GLU A 504 53.90 -47.40 34.87
CA GLU A 504 54.69 -46.70 35.89
C GLU A 504 54.32 -45.20 35.98
N ASN A 505 54.21 -44.51 34.85
CA ASN A 505 53.78 -43.10 34.81
C ASN A 505 52.32 -42.94 35.25
N MET A 506 51.44 -43.89 34.90
CA MET A 506 50.07 -43.93 35.40
C MET A 506 50.01 -44.05 36.93
N LYS A 507 50.89 -44.84 37.53
CA LYS A 507 50.97 -44.97 38.99
C LYS A 507 51.44 -43.66 39.66
N ILE A 508 52.42 -42.99 39.07
CA ILE A 508 52.91 -41.66 39.53
C ILE A 508 51.81 -40.60 39.41
N LEU A 509 51.04 -40.61 38.33
CA LEU A 509 49.91 -39.71 38.13
C LEU A 509 48.77 -40.01 39.11
N GLN A 510 48.41 -41.28 39.31
CA GLN A 510 47.39 -41.70 40.27
C GLN A 510 47.74 -41.30 41.71
N ASP A 511 49.00 -41.44 42.12
CA ASP A 511 49.44 -41.03 43.47
C ASP A 511 49.42 -39.50 43.66
N LYS A 512 49.72 -38.73 42.60
CA LYS A 512 49.60 -37.26 42.63
C LYS A 512 48.16 -36.75 42.62
N MET A 513 47.19 -37.61 42.31
CA MET A 513 45.80 -37.24 42.03
C MET A 513 44.78 -37.95 42.92
N LYS A 514 45.21 -38.54 44.06
CA LYS A 514 44.37 -39.34 44.96
C LYS A 514 43.05 -38.68 45.38
N ASP A 515 42.96 -37.36 45.26
CA ASP A 515 41.81 -36.56 45.67
C ASP A 515 40.86 -36.17 44.52
N SER A 516 41.08 -36.58 43.26
CA SER A 516 40.19 -36.22 42.12
C SER A 516 39.69 -37.42 41.29
N PRO A 517 38.50 -37.96 41.60
CA PRO A 517 37.85 -39.04 40.83
C PRO A 517 37.56 -38.69 39.36
N ARG A 518 37.49 -37.41 39.01
CA ARG A 518 37.21 -36.94 37.63
C ARG A 518 38.42 -37.09 36.73
N ILE A 519 39.60 -36.76 37.23
CA ILE A 519 40.86 -36.88 36.46
C ILE A 519 41.14 -38.37 36.15
N LEU A 520 40.84 -39.28 37.08
CA LEU A 520 40.89 -40.73 36.84
C LEU A 520 40.01 -41.17 35.65
N LYS A 521 38.76 -40.68 35.58
CA LYS A 521 37.85 -40.97 34.44
C LYS A 521 38.36 -40.44 33.10
N LEU A 522 39.07 -39.31 33.08
CA LEU A 522 39.70 -38.79 31.86
C LEU A 522 40.73 -39.78 31.30
N PHE A 523 41.61 -40.32 32.15
CA PHE A 523 42.62 -41.28 31.71
C PHE A 523 42.02 -42.62 31.25
N GLU A 524 40.95 -43.10 31.89
CA GLU A 524 40.21 -44.27 31.40
C GLU A 524 39.66 -44.04 29.99
N LYS A 525 39.15 -42.83 29.72
CA LYS A 525 38.64 -42.43 28.40
C LYS A 525 39.72 -42.22 27.35
N ILE A 526 40.92 -41.81 27.75
CA ILE A 526 42.08 -41.67 26.86
C ILE A 526 42.66 -43.04 26.48
N LYS A 527 42.52 -44.03 27.37
CA LYS A 527 43.00 -45.41 27.16
C LYS A 527 42.10 -46.24 26.23
N GLN A 528 40.79 -45.94 26.23
CA GLN A 528 39.80 -46.51 25.30
C GLN A 528 39.95 -45.88 23.91
#